data_AF-A0A834X450-F1
#
_entry.id   AF-A0A834X450-F1
#
_cell.length_a   1.000
_cell.length_b   1.000
_cell.length_c   1.000
_cell.angle_alpha   90.00
_cell.angle_beta   90.00
_cell.angle_gamma   90.00
#
_symmetry.space_group_name_H-M   'P 1'
#
loop_
_entity.id
_entity.type
_entity.pdbx_description
1 polymer ?
#
loop_
_entity_poly.entity_id
_entity_poly.type
_entity_poly.pdbx_seq_one_letter_code
_entity_poly.pdbx_strand_id
1 'polypeptide(L)' 'MEKLKKKGMVVETWVDQREVLGHGSVGGFVNHCGWNSVVEAAWYGVRILA' A
#
# COMPACT_ATOMS: atom_id res chain seq x y z
N MET A 1 6.86 -17.35 6.09
CA MET A 1 5.57 -16.81 6.61
C MET A 1 5.46 -16.80 8.13
N GLU A 2 6.12 -17.68 8.88
CA GLU A 2 5.94 -17.77 10.34
C GLU A 2 6.23 -16.46 11.11
N LYS A 3 7.22 -15.67 10.64
CA LYS A 3 7.55 -14.35 11.20
C LYS A 3 6.49 -13.26 10.95
N LEU A 4 5.58 -13.45 9.98
CA LEU A 4 4.57 -12.45 9.60
C LEU A 4 3.24 -12.60 10.35
N LYS A 5 2.99 -13.75 11.00
CA LYS A 5 1.70 -14.18 11.56
C LYS A 5 0.97 -13.17 12.46
N LYS A 6 1.63 -12.10 12.95
CA LYS A 6 1.03 -11.03 13.77
C LYS A 6 1.31 -9.60 13.29
N LYS A 7 2.11 -9.41 12.25
CA LYS A 7 2.64 -8.09 11.87
C LYS A 7 2.55 -7.78 10.37
N GLY A 8 2.15 -8.73 9.54
CA GLY A 8 2.02 -8.51 8.11
C GLY A 8 1.19 -9.59 7.43
N MET A 9 0.69 -9.25 6.26
CA MET A 9 -0.07 -10.11 5.37
C MET A 9 0.61 -10.07 4.00
N VAL A 10 0.66 -11.22 3.32
CA VAL A 10 1.04 -11.30 1.91
C VAL A 10 -0.20 -11.73 1.16
N VAL A 11 -0.58 -10.95 0.15
CA VAL A 11 -1.68 -11.29 -0.75
C VAL A 11 -1.06 -11.53 -2.11
N GLU A 12 -1.16 -12.77 -2.60
CA GLU A 12 -0.56 -13.19 -3.88
C GLU A 12 -1.49 -12.89 -5.07
N THR A 13 -2.76 -12.62 -4.79
CA THR A 13 -3.75 -12.18 -5.77
C THR A 13 -3.84 -10.66 -5.81
N TRP A 14 -4.59 -10.16 -6.78
CA TRP A 14 -4.89 -8.74 -6.88
C TRP A 14 -5.66 -8.24 -5.64
N VAL A 15 -5.43 -6.97 -5.25
CA VAL A 15 -6.12 -6.25 -4.17
C VAL A 15 -6.55 -4.87 -4.63
N ASP A 16 -7.64 -4.33 -4.08
CA ASP A 16 -8.03 -2.94 -4.38
C ASP A 16 -7.08 -1.98 -3.68
N GLN A 17 -6.02 -1.61 -4.40
CA GLN A 17 -4.97 -0.73 -3.92
C GLN A 17 -5.52 0.61 -3.43
N ARG A 18 -6.59 1.13 -4.05
CA ARG A 18 -7.20 2.40 -3.64
C ARG A 18 -7.93 2.25 -2.32
N GLU A 19 -8.65 1.15 -2.12
CA GLU A 19 -9.29 0.83 -0.84
C GLU A 19 -8.24 0.67 0.27
N VAL A 20 -7.12 -0.02 -0.02
CA VAL A 20 -6.02 -0.16 0.93
C VAL A 20 -5.40 1.20 1.27
N LEU A 21 -4.99 1.99 0.26
CA LEU A 21 -4.37 3.30 0.47
C LEU A 21 -5.30 4.31 1.15
N GLY A 22 -6.61 4.22 0.90
CA GLY A 22 -7.61 5.06 1.56
C GLY A 22 -7.88 4.69 3.03
N HIS A 23 -7.37 3.55 3.51
CA HIS A 23 -7.59 3.11 4.87
C HIS A 23 -6.69 3.89 5.85
N GLY A 24 -7.28 4.47 6.91
CA GLY A 24 -6.57 5.33 7.88
C GLY A 24 -5.43 4.66 8.66
N SER A 25 -5.33 3.33 8.62
CA SER A 25 -4.21 2.57 9.20
C SER A 25 -2.97 2.51 8.31
N VAL A 26 -3.04 2.92 7.04
CA VAL A 26 -1.89 2.91 6.13
C VAL A 26 -1.00 4.12 6.40
N GLY A 27 0.21 3.85 6.90
CA GLY A 27 1.19 4.90 7.22
C GLY A 27 2.17 5.24 6.09
N GLY A 28 2.28 4.40 5.06
CA GLY A 28 3.24 4.57 3.97
C GLY A 28 3.08 3.55 2.85
N PHE A 29 3.63 3.87 1.68
CA PHE A 29 3.52 3.06 0.47
C PHE A 29 4.89 2.92 -0.20
N VAL A 30 5.42 1.70 -0.22
CA VAL A 30 6.60 1.36 -1.03
C VAL A 30 6.13 1.05 -2.43
N ASN A 31 6.61 1.78 -3.43
CA ASN A 31 5.97 1.81 -4.74
C ASN A 31 6.99 1.92 -5.88
N HIS A 32 6.78 1.16 -6.96
CA HIS A 32 7.60 1.15 -8.18
C HIS A 32 7.56 2.42 -9.05
N CYS A 33 6.90 3.48 -8.57
CA CYS A 33 6.71 4.78 -9.20
C CYS A 33 5.93 4.78 -10.51
N GLY A 34 5.08 3.77 -10.74
CA GLY A 34 4.06 3.84 -11.79
C GLY A 34 3.12 5.02 -11.56
N TRP A 35 2.84 5.81 -12.60
CA TRP A 35 2.17 7.11 -12.48
C TRP A 35 0.79 7.02 -11.78
N ASN A 36 -0.01 6.00 -12.10
CA ASN A 36 -1.30 5.81 -11.43
C ASN A 36 -1.14 5.59 -9.92
N SER A 37 -0.22 4.73 -9.50
CA SER A 37 0.06 4.47 -8.08
C SER A 37 0.58 5.71 -7.34
N VAL A 38 1.37 6.56 -8.02
CA VAL A 38 1.83 7.84 -7.47
C VAL A 38 0.65 8.79 -7.25
N VAL A 39 -0.25 8.91 -8.23
CA VAL A 39 -1.44 9.76 -8.13
C VAL A 39 -2.38 9.26 -7.03
N GLU A 40 -2.57 7.94 -6.89
CA GLU A 40 -3.38 7.35 -5.81
C GLU A 40 -2.79 7.66 -4.42
N ALA A 41 -1.49 7.50 -4.22
CA ALA A 41 -0.86 7.85 -2.95
C ALA A 41 -0.98 9.35 -2.64
N ALA A 42 -0.83 10.21 -3.65
CA ALA A 42 -1.02 11.66 -3.49
C ALA A 42 -2.47 12.00 -3.11
N TRP A 43 -3.45 11.35 -3.74
CA TRP A 43 -4.88 11.56 -3.46
C TRP A 43 -5.24 11.20 -2.02
N TYR A 44 -4.72 10.07 -1.51
CA TYR A 44 -4.98 9.60 -0.14
C TYR A 44 -3.99 10.15 0.90
N GLY A 45 -3.02 10.96 0.50
CA GLY A 45 -2.04 11.55 1.42
C GLY A 45 -1.04 10.55 2.03
N VAL A 46 -0.76 9.47 1.33
CA VAL A 46 0.16 8.41 1.78
C VAL A 46 1.58 8.70 1.32
N ARG A 47 2.54 8.66 2.25
CA ARG A 47 3.96 8.90 1.96
C ARG A 47 4.56 7.77 1.14
N ILE A 48 5.26 8.12 0.07
CA ILE A 48 5.91 7.17 -0.83
C ILE A 48 7.37 6.96 -0.42
N LEU A 49 7.80 5.70 -0.42
CA LEU A 49 9.20 5.30 -0.60
C LEU A 49 9.32 4.66 -1.99
N ALA A 50 10.19 5.23 -2.83
CA ALA A 50 10.46 4.75 -4.18
C ALA A 50 11.42 3.55 -4.15
#